data_AF-A0A6N8GPR7-F1
#
_entry.id   AF-A0A6N8GPR7-F1
#
_cell.length_a   1.000
_cell.length_b   1.000
_cell.length_c   1.000
_cell.angle_alpha   90.00
_cell.angle_beta   90.00
_cell.angle_gamma   90.00
#
_symmetry.space_group_name_H-M   'P 1'
#
loop_
_entity.id
_entity.type
_entity.pdbx_description
1 polymer ?
#
loop_
_entity_poly.entity_id
_entity_poly.type
_entity_poly.pdbx_seq_one_letter_code
_entity_poly.pdbx_strand_id
1 'polypeptide(L)'
;MTPSAAGALAVELRPHSPLHWIATYYPMVDTPAGRWADVTWELHQRLIPTSEAAPQAARWLDLRSPDPGHPGYTAHRAWAVELAAGYTAALAVYEAEAIEAPSTPQAVQHLRAGTVVIPAGQLSEWLLDDLQNETSDVRG
;
A
#
# COMPACT_ATOMS: atom_id res chain seq x y z
N MET A 1 -13.73 -10.87 -18.58
CA MET A 1 -13.48 -9.94 -17.45
C MET A 1 -13.93 -10.63 -16.19
N THR A 2 -13.01 -11.27 -15.47
CA THR A 2 -13.29 -11.73 -14.11
C THR A 2 -13.35 -10.49 -13.23
N PRO A 3 -14.42 -10.28 -12.46
CA PRO A 3 -14.43 -9.21 -11.47
C PRO A 3 -13.20 -9.42 -10.59
N SER A 4 -12.33 -8.42 -10.55
CA SER A 4 -11.39 -8.24 -9.43
C SER A 4 -12.17 -8.56 -8.17
N ALA A 5 -11.61 -9.35 -7.26
CA ALA A 5 -12.25 -9.66 -5.99
C ALA A 5 -12.48 -8.34 -5.24
N ALA A 6 -13.63 -7.72 -5.51
CA ALA A 6 -13.93 -6.34 -5.18
C ALA A 6 -13.89 -6.20 -3.66
N GLY A 7 -12.84 -5.54 -3.16
CA GLY A 7 -12.69 -5.25 -1.75
C GLY A 7 -11.50 -5.92 -1.04
N ALA A 8 -10.58 -6.63 -1.67
CA ALA A 8 -9.32 -6.97 -0.97
C ALA A 8 -8.33 -5.79 -1.05
N LEU A 9 -7.91 -5.27 0.11
CA LEU A 9 -6.90 -4.22 0.22
C LEU A 9 -5.66 -4.76 0.92
N ALA A 10 -4.49 -4.34 0.45
CA ALA A 10 -3.23 -4.58 1.15
C ALA A 10 -3.02 -3.50 2.19
N VAL A 11 -2.56 -3.88 3.39
CA VAL A 11 -2.23 -2.94 4.45
C VAL A 11 -0.81 -3.14 4.90
N GLU A 12 -0.02 -2.08 4.84
CA GLU A 12 1.29 -2.02 5.46
C GLU A 12 1.16 -1.39 6.85
N LEU A 13 1.59 -2.12 7.87
CA LEU A 13 1.71 -1.65 9.24
C LEU A 13 3.16 -1.28 9.54
N ARG A 14 3.41 -0.03 9.90
CA ARG A 14 4.75 0.44 10.28
C ARG A 14 4.74 1.16 11.64
N PRO A 15 5.80 1.00 12.46
CA PRO A 15 6.00 1.87 13.62
C PRO A 15 6.11 3.33 13.16
N HIS A 16 5.35 4.23 13.78
CA HIS A 16 5.39 5.66 13.46
C HIS A 16 5.98 6.48 14.62
N SER A 17 5.59 6.13 15.85
CA SER A 17 6.14 6.71 17.09
C SER A 17 6.06 5.67 18.22
N PRO A 18 6.65 5.91 19.40
CA PRO A 18 6.52 4.99 20.53
C PRO A 18 5.08 4.67 20.92
N LEU A 19 4.16 5.59 20.64
CA LEU A 19 2.73 5.47 20.98
C LEU A 19 1.83 5.13 19.81
N HIS A 20 2.37 5.12 18.57
CA HIS A 20 1.54 4.95 17.38
C HIS A 20 2.20 4.11 16.29
N TRP A 21 1.35 3.37 15.61
CA TRP A 21 1.60 2.74 14.32
C TRP A 21 0.86 3.52 13.24
N ILE A 22 1.31 3.34 12.00
CA ILE A 22 0.58 3.77 10.82
C ILE A 22 0.18 2.54 10.02
N ALA A 23 -1.09 2.49 9.62
CA ALA A 23 -1.61 1.55 8.64
C ALA A 23 -1.82 2.29 7.32
N THR A 24 -1.07 1.92 6.29
CA THR A 24 -1.22 2.44 4.93
C THR A 24 -1.93 1.41 4.07
N TYR A 25 -2.97 1.84 3.37
CA TYR A 25 -3.86 0.99 2.57
C TYR A 25 -3.57 1.17 1.09
N TYR A 26 -3.45 0.05 0.38
CA TYR A 26 -3.13 -0.01 -1.04
C TYR A 26 -4.12 -0.91 -1.77
N PRO A 27 -4.43 -0.64 -3.05
CA PRO A 27 -5.22 -1.55 -3.84
C PRO A 27 -4.43 -2.82 -4.12
N MET A 28 -5.14 -3.94 -4.25
CA MET A 28 -4.54 -5.18 -4.73
C MET A 28 -4.75 -5.34 -6.24
N VAL A 29 -3.68 -5.72 -6.93
CA VAL A 29 -3.68 -6.02 -8.36
C VAL A 29 -3.45 -7.51 -8.58
N ASP A 30 -4.29 -8.13 -9.41
CA ASP A 30 -4.11 -9.50 -9.84
C ASP A 30 -3.11 -9.55 -11.01
N THR A 31 -2.06 -10.35 -10.87
CA THR A 31 -1.04 -10.60 -11.89
C THR A 31 -0.98 -12.10 -12.21
N PRO A 32 -0.37 -12.51 -13.34
CA PRO A 32 -0.12 -13.93 -13.61
C PRO A 32 0.71 -14.64 -12.54
N ALA A 33 1.52 -13.90 -11.77
CA ALA A 33 2.35 -14.42 -10.68
C ALA A 33 1.62 -14.45 -9.33
N GLY A 34 0.33 -14.09 -9.29
CA GLY A 34 -0.46 -13.95 -8.08
C GLY A 34 -0.85 -12.50 -7.81
N ARG A 35 -1.24 -12.24 -6.56
CA ARG A 35 -1.78 -10.94 -6.15
C ARG A 35 -0.73 -10.09 -5.45
N TRP A 36 -0.67 -8.82 -5.81
CA TRP A 36 0.33 -7.88 -5.29
C TRP A 36 -0.33 -6.58 -4.87
N ALA A 37 0.26 -5.90 -3.88
CA ALA A 37 -0.11 -4.55 -3.52
C ALA A 37 0.48 -3.58 -4.55
N ASP A 38 -0.33 -2.64 -5.05
CA ASP A 38 0.22 -1.50 -5.80
C ASP A 38 0.62 -0.40 -4.83
N VAL A 39 1.89 -0.42 -4.40
CA VAL A 39 2.42 0.51 -3.39
C VAL A 39 2.58 1.95 -3.89
N THR A 40 2.40 2.18 -5.20
CA THR A 40 2.48 3.52 -5.79
C THR A 40 1.19 4.31 -5.59
N TRP A 41 0.10 3.64 -5.19
CA TRP A 41 -1.19 4.24 -4.96
C TRP A 41 -1.64 4.05 -3.51
N GLU A 42 -1.29 5.02 -2.67
CA GLU A 42 -1.76 5.08 -1.29
C GLU A 42 -3.21 5.57 -1.25
N LEU A 43 -4.13 4.68 -0.89
CA LEU A 43 -5.56 5.02 -0.81
C LEU A 43 -5.90 5.77 0.47
N HIS A 44 -5.29 5.35 1.58
CA HIS A 44 -5.55 5.95 2.88
C HIS A 44 -4.43 5.62 3.86
N GLN A 45 -4.24 6.49 4.85
CA GLN A 45 -3.39 6.25 6.00
C GLN A 45 -4.17 6.46 7.29
N ARG A 46 -3.96 5.56 8.25
CA ARG A 46 -4.60 5.67 9.56
C ARG A 46 -3.59 5.45 10.68
N LEU A 47 -3.58 6.38 11.64
CA LEU A 47 -2.86 6.20 12.89
C LEU A 47 -3.58 5.18 13.78
N ILE A 48 -2.81 4.25 14.33
CA ILE A 48 -3.28 3.21 15.22
C ILE A 48 -2.52 3.34 16.55
N PRO A 49 -3.21 3.37 17.70
CA PRO A 49 -2.53 3.36 18.99
C PRO A 49 -1.67 2.10 19.17
N THR A 50 -0.47 2.27 19.74
CA THR A 50 0.33 1.12 20.18
C THR A 50 -0.46 0.30 21.20
N SER A 51 -0.36 -1.03 21.09
CA SER A 51 -0.93 -1.99 22.04
C SER A 51 0.19 -2.91 22.52
N GLU A 52 0.03 -3.55 23.68
CA GLU A 52 0.95 -4.61 24.15
C GLU A 52 1.05 -5.77 23.14
N ALA A 53 0.00 -5.97 22.34
CA ALA A 53 -0.04 -6.95 21.25
C ALA A 53 0.50 -6.41 19.92
N ALA A 54 1.13 -5.22 19.90
CA ALA A 54 1.69 -4.66 18.68
C ALA A 54 2.80 -5.59 18.12
N PRO A 55 2.86 -5.78 16.80
CA PRO A 55 4.02 -6.36 16.14
C PRO A 55 5.33 -5.68 16.56
N GLN A 56 6.42 -6.42 16.61
CA GLN A 56 7.75 -5.86 16.89
C GLN A 56 8.40 -5.19 15.66
N ALA A 57 7.86 -5.45 14.46
CA ALA A 57 8.37 -4.97 13.19
C ALA A 57 7.22 -4.72 12.21
N ALA A 58 7.53 -4.05 11.10
CA ALA A 58 6.56 -3.79 10.05
C ALA A 58 5.95 -5.10 9.51
N ARG A 59 4.66 -5.06 9.13
CA ARG A 59 3.93 -6.24 8.62
C ARG A 59 2.96 -5.87 7.53
N TRP A 60 2.73 -6.82 6.64
CA TRP A 60 1.72 -6.75 5.60
C TRP A 60 0.49 -7.57 5.96
N LEU A 61 -0.70 -7.01 5.73
CA LEU A 61 -1.99 -7.67 5.92
C LEU A 61 -2.82 -7.64 4.64
N ASP A 62 -3.61 -8.68 4.42
CA ASP A 62 -4.70 -8.71 3.43
C ASP A 62 -6.01 -8.51 4.20
N LEU A 63 -6.64 -7.35 4.03
CA LEU A 63 -7.92 -7.02 4.65
C LEU A 63 -9.03 -7.02 3.61
N ARG A 64 -10.19 -7.54 4.01
CA ARG A 64 -11.29 -7.82 3.08
C ARG A 64 -12.66 -7.40 3.60
N SER A 65 -12.71 -6.71 4.73
CA SER A 65 -13.96 -6.45 5.41
C SER A 65 -13.93 -5.14 6.18
N PRO A 66 -15.00 -4.34 6.14
CA PRO A 66 -15.19 -3.20 7.02
C PRO A 66 -15.70 -3.60 8.42
N ASP A 67 -15.92 -4.89 8.69
CA ASP A 67 -16.39 -5.40 9.98
C ASP A 67 -15.22 -5.70 10.93
N PRO A 68 -15.07 -5.00 12.08
CA PRO A 68 -14.05 -5.31 13.08
C PRO A 68 -14.13 -6.73 13.67
N GLY A 69 -15.30 -7.38 13.59
CA GLY A 69 -15.50 -8.77 14.00
C GLY A 69 -15.00 -9.82 13.00
N HIS A 70 -14.57 -9.39 11.82
CA HIS A 70 -14.17 -10.29 10.74
C HIS A 70 -12.95 -11.15 11.15
N PRO A 71 -12.91 -12.46 10.81
CA PRO A 71 -11.82 -13.35 11.19
C PRO A 71 -10.42 -12.89 10.76
N GLY A 72 -10.32 -12.09 9.70
CA GLY A 72 -9.06 -11.47 9.24
C GLY A 72 -8.37 -10.57 10.29
N TYR A 73 -9.11 -10.09 11.29
CA TYR A 73 -8.58 -9.27 12.39
C TYR A 73 -8.15 -10.08 13.61
N THR A 74 -8.32 -11.40 13.63
CA THR A 74 -8.08 -12.22 14.83
C THR A 74 -6.67 -12.05 15.40
N ALA A 75 -5.65 -11.97 14.52
CA ALA A 75 -4.27 -11.76 14.91
C ALA A 75 -3.96 -10.32 15.36
N HIS A 76 -4.88 -9.38 15.12
CA HIS A 76 -4.73 -7.93 15.36
C HIS A 76 -5.96 -7.38 16.07
N ARG A 77 -6.56 -8.15 16.98
CA ARG A 77 -7.86 -7.82 17.60
C ARG A 77 -7.86 -6.47 18.31
N ALA A 78 -6.74 -6.08 18.92
CA ALA A 78 -6.57 -4.79 19.58
C ALA A 78 -6.63 -3.60 18.62
N TRP A 79 -6.46 -3.84 17.32
CA TRP A 79 -6.45 -2.83 16.25
C TRP A 79 -7.60 -3.01 15.27
N ALA A 80 -8.51 -3.96 15.53
CA ALA A 80 -9.53 -4.35 14.56
C ALA A 80 -10.45 -3.19 14.19
N VAL A 81 -10.81 -2.34 15.14
CA VAL A 81 -11.70 -1.19 14.91
C VAL A 81 -11.03 -0.16 14.01
N GLU A 82 -9.77 0.17 14.30
CA GLU A 82 -8.98 1.11 13.52
C GLU A 82 -8.73 0.56 12.12
N LEU A 83 -8.36 -0.72 12.02
CA LEU A 83 -8.10 -1.36 10.74
C LEU A 83 -9.34 -1.45 9.85
N ALA A 84 -10.49 -1.79 10.43
CA ALA A 84 -11.77 -1.85 9.72
C ALA A 84 -12.25 -0.46 9.26
N ALA A 85 -12.08 0.55 10.11
CA ALA A 85 -12.42 1.92 9.75
C ALA A 85 -11.47 2.50 8.68
N GLY A 86 -10.16 2.19 8.76
CA GLY A 86 -9.20 2.56 7.71
C GLY A 86 -9.49 1.86 6.40
N TYR A 87 -9.85 0.57 6.44
CA TYR A 87 -10.30 -0.19 5.28
C TYR A 87 -11.53 0.44 4.63
N THR A 88 -12.53 0.84 5.44
CA THR A 88 -13.75 1.49 4.93
C THR A 88 -13.43 2.80 4.20
N ALA A 89 -12.55 3.63 4.77
CA ALA A 89 -12.13 4.88 4.14
C ALA A 89 -11.34 4.64 2.85
N ALA A 90 -10.39 3.69 2.86
CA ALA A 90 -9.60 3.34 1.70
C ALA A 90 -10.45 2.78 0.56
N LEU A 91 -11.45 1.95 0.88
CA LEU A 91 -12.38 1.40 -0.10
C LEU A 91 -13.21 2.50 -0.77
N ALA A 92 -13.68 3.50 0.00
CA ALA A 92 -14.41 4.63 -0.55
C ALA A 92 -13.57 5.47 -1.53
N VAL A 93 -12.28 5.68 -1.25
CA VAL A 93 -11.34 6.35 -2.18
C VAL A 93 -11.17 5.53 -3.45
N TYR A 94 -10.90 4.22 -3.30
CA TYR A 94 -10.72 3.31 -4.43
C TYR A 94 -11.95 3.27 -5.34
N GLU A 95 -13.15 3.20 -4.77
CA GLU A 95 -14.41 3.19 -5.51
C GLU A 95 -14.69 4.53 -6.19
N ALA A 96 -14.42 5.66 -5.52
CA ALA A 96 -14.60 6.99 -6.11
C ALA A 96 -13.71 7.19 -7.34
N GLU A 97 -12.41 6.84 -7.26
CA GLU A 97 -11.48 6.97 -8.37
C GLU A 97 -11.76 5.96 -9.50
N ALA A 98 -12.26 4.75 -9.17
CA ALA A 98 -12.71 3.79 -10.17
C ALA A 98 -13.93 4.28 -10.96
N ILE A 99 -14.78 5.12 -10.36
CA ILE A 99 -15.94 5.74 -11.02
C ILE A 99 -15.51 6.93 -11.89
N GLU A 100 -14.51 7.70 -11.48
CA GLU A 100 -14.01 8.85 -12.24
C GLU A 100 -13.17 8.47 -13.47
N ALA A 101 -12.60 7.26 -13.52
CA ALA A 101 -11.91 6.77 -14.71
C ALA A 101 -12.93 6.37 -15.81
N PRO A 102 -13.07 7.12 -16.93
CA PRO A 102 -13.76 6.59 -18.09
C PRO A 102 -12.90 5.42 -18.58
N SER A 103 -13.51 4.24 -18.68
CA SER A 103 -12.93 3.02 -19.22
C SER A 103 -12.29 3.27 -20.59
N THR A 104 -11.03 3.72 -20.58
CA THR A 104 -10.20 3.94 -21.75
C THR A 104 -9.07 2.92 -21.67
N PRO A 105 -9.05 1.91 -22.56
CA PRO A 105 -8.03 0.86 -22.57
C PRO A 105 -6.58 1.36 -22.71
N GLN A 106 -6.38 2.65 -22.97
CA GLN A 106 -5.07 3.29 -23.14
C GLN A 106 -4.39 3.70 -21.82
N ALA A 107 -5.13 4.00 -20.75
CA ALA A 107 -4.53 4.41 -19.47
C ALA A 107 -3.75 3.24 -18.81
N VAL A 108 -4.25 2.01 -18.96
CA VAL A 108 -3.59 0.79 -18.45
C VAL A 108 -2.32 0.45 -19.23
N GLN A 109 -2.21 0.87 -20.50
CA GLN A 109 -1.00 0.64 -21.29
C GLN A 109 0.08 1.69 -21.03
N HIS A 110 -0.28 2.94 -20.74
CA HIS A 110 0.70 3.98 -20.42
C HIS A 110 1.35 3.79 -19.05
N LEU A 111 0.65 3.25 -18.03
CA LEU A 111 1.30 2.90 -16.76
C LEU A 111 2.33 1.77 -16.91
N ARG A 112 2.07 0.80 -17.80
CA ARG A 112 3.02 -0.31 -18.08
C ARG A 112 4.27 0.12 -18.85
N ALA A 113 4.28 1.29 -19.47
CA ALA A 113 5.42 1.76 -20.26
C ALA A 113 6.50 2.47 -19.43
N GLY A 114 6.22 2.78 -18.16
CA GLY A 114 7.15 3.52 -17.29
C GLY A 114 7.53 2.84 -15.97
N THR A 115 6.88 1.75 -15.57
CA THR A 115 7.22 1.04 -14.33
C THR A 115 8.42 0.11 -14.52
N VAL A 116 9.56 0.50 -13.97
CA VAL A 116 10.68 -0.40 -13.72
C VAL A 116 10.37 -1.19 -12.44
N VAL A 117 10.15 -2.48 -12.58
CA VAL A 117 10.05 -3.40 -11.44
C VAL A 117 11.47 -3.66 -10.95
N ILE A 118 11.86 -3.10 -9.80
CA ILE A 118 13.16 -3.37 -9.18
C ILE A 118 13.00 -4.56 -8.21
N PRO A 119 13.67 -5.70 -8.44
CA PRO A 119 13.69 -6.81 -7.50
C PRO A 119 14.34 -6.36 -6.18
N ALA A 120 13.81 -6.81 -5.04
CA ALA A 120 14.27 -6.39 -3.70
C ALA A 120 15.78 -6.63 -3.45
N GLY A 121 16.43 -7.52 -4.22
CA GLY A 121 17.88 -7.77 -4.17
C GLY A 121 18.76 -6.77 -4.94
N GLN A 122 18.19 -5.80 -5.67
CA GLN A 122 18.93 -4.79 -6.46
C GLN A 122 18.86 -3.35 -5.92
N LEU A 123 18.24 -3.14 -4.75
CA LEU A 123 18.13 -1.81 -4.13
C LEU A 123 19.45 -1.23 -3.61
N SER A 124 20.54 -2.00 -3.59
CA SER A 124 21.81 -1.56 -2.99
C SER A 124 22.77 -0.81 -3.94
N GLU A 125 22.49 -0.73 -5.24
CA GLU A 125 23.42 -0.12 -6.21
C GLU A 125 22.94 1.19 -6.85
N TRP A 126 21.71 1.65 -6.60
CA TRP A 126 21.14 2.84 -7.25
C TRP A 126 21.08 4.10 -6.38
N LEU A 127 21.72 4.11 -5.21
CA LEU A 127 21.71 5.26 -4.30
C LEU A 127 22.97 6.15 -4.34
N LEU A 128 23.88 5.96 -5.31
CA LEU A 128 25.17 6.69 -5.32
C LEU A 128 25.53 7.47 -6.59
N ASP A 129 24.75 7.39 -7.68
CA ASP A 129 25.10 8.12 -8.91
C ASP A 129 24.50 9.54 -9.00
N ASP A 130 23.41 9.84 -8.30
CA ASP A 130 22.81 11.18 -8.33
C ASP A 130 23.51 12.21 -7.42
N LEU A 131 24.44 11.78 -6.55
CA LEU A 131 25.21 12.72 -5.71
C LEU A 131 26.56 13.14 -6.31
N GLN A 132 26.97 12.58 -7.45
CA GLN A 132 28.25 12.96 -8.10
C GLN A 132 28.10 14.04 -9.17
N ASN A 133 26.90 14.27 -9.71
CA ASN A 133 26.68 15.30 -10.73
C ASN A 133 26.49 16.72 -10.19
N GLU A 134 26.23 16.92 -8.90
CA GLU A 134 26.05 18.27 -8.32
C GLU A 134 27.38 18.92 -7.86
N THR A 135 28.49 18.17 -7.83
CA THR A 135 29.81 18.74 -7.46
C THR A 135 30.68 19.13 -8.66
N SER A 136 30.25 18.80 -9.89
CA SER A 136 30.98 19.17 -11.11
C SER A 136 30.65 20.57 -11.63
N ASP A 137 29.59 21.22 -11.11
CA ASP A 137 29.14 22.54 -11.58
C ASP A 137 29.58 23.72 -10.67
N VAL A 138 30.58 23.49 -9.81
CA VAL A 138 31.22 24.52 -8.95
C VAL A 138 32.64 24.88 -9.42
N ARG A 139 32.96 24.63 -10.70
CA ARG A 139 34.16 25.20 -11.35
C ARG A 139 33.90 25.54 -12.82
N GLY A 140 33.15 26.62 -13.03
CA GLY A 140 33.20 27.46 -14.22
C GLY A 140 33.50 28.89 -13.82
#